data_AF-A0AAE5XLK7-F1
#
_entry.id   AF-A0AAE5XLK7-F1
#
_cell.length_a   1.000
_cell.length_b   1.000
_cell.length_c   1.000
_cell.angle_alpha   90.00
_cell.angle_beta   90.00
_cell.angle_gamma   90.00
#
_symmetry.space_group_name_H-M   'P 1'
#
loop_
_entity.id
_entity.type
_entity.pdbx_description
1 polymer ?
#
loop_
_entity_poly.entity_id
_entity_poly.type
_entity_poly.pdbx_seq_one_letter_code
_entity_poly.pdbx_strand_id
1 'polypeptide(L)'
;MKRRRPTVPISEWKLATHLEATHEIQNQKGVPAYGCDCEWCFNWKHCWKVVLPEELQGQLKRVGVELDHPTDVYKFSDNENGSSIRVVYHSVGKILEGPNHWKRTDMGAIQMLMYSTIRENPYLSLVVFPQSQSLDEAPVLKNPSAGELVRIDFRLAIPNEVIKSNVPSLT
;
A
#
# COMPACT_ATOMS: atom_id res chain seq x y z
N MET A 1 -21.92 -18.99 14.86
CA MET A 1 -20.49 -19.35 14.64
C MET A 1 -19.68 -18.06 14.52
N LYS A 2 -18.60 -17.87 15.30
CA LYS A 2 -17.66 -16.77 15.06
C LYS A 2 -16.98 -17.02 13.71
N ARG A 3 -17.29 -16.25 12.67
CA ARG A 3 -16.56 -16.31 11.39
C ARG A 3 -15.09 -16.03 11.70
N ARG A 4 -14.21 -17.01 11.49
CA ARG A 4 -12.77 -16.80 11.66
C ARG A 4 -12.30 -15.86 10.56
N ARG A 5 -11.60 -14.80 10.95
CA ARG A 5 -10.96 -13.88 10.00
C ARG A 5 -9.90 -14.66 9.21
N PRO A 6 -9.88 -14.58 7.86
CA PRO A 6 -8.82 -15.20 7.10
C PRO A 6 -7.48 -14.59 7.47
N THR A 7 -6.48 -15.46 7.59
CA THR A 7 -5.07 -15.04 7.71
C THR A 7 -4.46 -15.06 6.31
N VAL A 8 -3.98 -13.91 5.86
CA VAL A 8 -3.42 -13.73 4.51
C VAL A 8 -2.01 -13.16 4.65
N PRO A 9 -1.01 -13.77 3.98
CA PRO A 9 0.32 -13.20 3.93
C PRO A 9 0.36 -11.97 3.00
N ILE A 10 1.14 -10.95 3.37
CA ILE A 10 1.55 -9.84 2.51
C ILE A 10 3.08 -9.78 2.62
N SER A 11 3.79 -10.29 1.61
CA SER A 11 5.24 -10.54 1.71
C SER A 11 5.57 -11.29 3.02
N GLU A 12 6.41 -10.71 3.88
CA GLU A 12 6.83 -11.27 5.16
C GLU A 12 5.82 -11.07 6.31
N TRP A 13 4.73 -10.32 6.11
CA TRP A 13 3.70 -10.08 7.12
C TRP A 13 2.55 -11.08 7.02
N LYS A 14 1.93 -11.40 8.16
CA LYS A 14 0.67 -12.17 8.23
C LYS A 14 -0.44 -11.29 8.81
N LEU A 15 -1.51 -11.09 8.03
CA LEU A 15 -2.64 -10.25 8.43
C LEU A 15 -3.89 -11.10 8.67
N ALA A 16 -4.52 -10.94 9.83
CA ALA A 16 -5.89 -11.38 10.05
C ALA A 16 -6.84 -10.29 9.58
N THR A 17 -7.48 -10.46 8.43
CA THR A 17 -8.29 -9.40 7.80
C THR A 17 -9.79 -9.59 7.98
N HIS A 18 -10.54 -8.49 8.03
CA HIS A 18 -11.99 -8.45 7.99
C HIS A 18 -12.46 -7.96 6.62
N LEU A 19 -12.65 -8.86 5.66
CA LEU A 19 -12.88 -8.54 4.25
C LEU A 19 -14.02 -7.54 4.01
N GLU A 20 -15.19 -7.75 4.64
CA GLU A 20 -16.35 -6.85 4.47
C GLU A 20 -15.99 -5.41 4.88
N ALA A 21 -15.43 -5.23 6.07
CA ALA A 21 -14.96 -3.92 6.54
C ALA A 21 -13.77 -3.37 5.74
N THR A 22 -12.88 -4.22 5.21
CA THR A 22 -11.81 -3.79 4.29
C THR A 22 -12.41 -3.20 3.01
N HIS A 23 -13.42 -3.84 2.42
CA HIS A 23 -14.09 -3.32 1.22
C HIS A 23 -14.80 -1.99 1.50
N GLU A 24 -15.41 -1.81 2.68
CA GLU A 24 -16.09 -0.56 3.06
C GLU A 24 -15.18 0.67 3.14
N ILE A 25 -13.87 0.47 3.32
CA ILE A 25 -12.87 1.56 3.38
C ILE A 25 -12.12 1.77 2.07
N GLN A 26 -12.28 0.89 1.07
CA GLN A 26 -11.66 1.10 -0.24
C GLN A 26 -12.34 2.28 -0.96
N ASN A 27 -11.56 3.07 -1.68
CA ASN A 27 -12.05 4.22 -2.46
C ASN A 27 -12.97 5.18 -1.65
N GLN A 28 -12.69 5.36 -0.35
CA GLN A 28 -13.50 6.20 0.52
C GLN A 28 -13.29 7.69 0.21
N LYS A 29 -14.37 8.46 0.07
CA LYS A 29 -14.29 9.92 -0.09
C LYS A 29 -13.47 10.55 1.04
N GLY A 30 -12.51 11.39 0.68
CA GLY A 30 -11.63 12.09 1.63
C GLY A 30 -10.20 11.53 1.69
N VAL A 31 -9.95 10.33 1.14
CA VAL A 31 -8.57 9.87 0.95
C VAL A 31 -7.89 10.62 -0.21
N PRO A 32 -6.57 10.88 -0.15
CA PRO A 32 -5.86 11.69 -1.16
C PRO A 32 -6.06 11.26 -2.62
N ALA A 33 -6.07 9.95 -2.89
CA ALA A 33 -6.23 9.43 -4.24
C ALA A 33 -7.70 9.28 -4.69
N TYR A 34 -8.68 9.62 -3.85
CA TYR A 34 -10.10 9.54 -4.21
C TYR A 34 -10.45 10.51 -5.34
N GLY A 35 -10.80 9.98 -6.51
CA GLY A 35 -11.13 10.79 -7.69
C GLY A 35 -9.97 11.65 -8.22
N CYS A 36 -8.75 11.39 -7.77
CA CYS A 36 -7.57 12.14 -8.20
C CYS A 36 -7.19 11.78 -9.65
N ASP A 37 -6.94 12.81 -10.45
CA ASP A 37 -6.55 12.75 -11.86
C ASP A 37 -5.09 13.18 -12.08
N CYS A 38 -4.29 13.28 -11.02
CA CYS A 38 -2.87 13.60 -11.14
C CYS A 38 -2.13 12.53 -11.94
N GLU A 39 -1.00 12.92 -12.54
CA GLU A 39 -0.14 12.06 -13.34
C GLU A 39 0.15 10.70 -12.67
N TRP A 40 0.43 10.70 -11.36
CA TRP A 40 0.80 9.47 -10.65
C TRP A 40 -0.37 8.56 -10.34
N CYS A 41 -1.55 9.12 -10.05
CA CYS A 41 -2.77 8.34 -9.95
C CYS A 41 -3.16 7.73 -11.29
N PHE A 42 -2.97 8.46 -12.39
CA PHE A 42 -3.18 7.96 -13.74
C PHE A 42 -2.18 6.84 -14.09
N ASN A 43 -0.88 7.10 -13.96
CA ASN A 43 0.18 6.13 -14.23
C ASN A 43 0.00 4.85 -13.41
N TRP A 44 -0.36 4.96 -12.13
CA TRP A 44 -0.54 3.80 -11.27
C TRP A 44 -1.61 2.84 -11.80
N LYS A 45 -2.78 3.35 -12.19
CA LYS A 45 -3.89 2.55 -12.77
C LYS A 45 -3.46 1.72 -13.98
N HIS A 46 -2.48 2.20 -14.73
CA HIS A 46 -1.98 1.53 -15.94
C HIS A 46 -0.75 0.64 -15.69
N CYS A 47 0.03 0.91 -14.65
CA CYS A 47 1.34 0.27 -14.46
C CYS A 47 1.36 -0.82 -13.37
N TRP A 48 0.44 -0.81 -12.39
CA TRP A 48 0.57 -1.66 -11.20
C TRP A 48 0.67 -3.16 -11.51
N LYS A 49 -0.01 -3.64 -12.57
CA LYS A 49 0.01 -5.05 -13.01
C LYS A 49 1.39 -5.52 -13.44
N VAL A 50 2.20 -4.61 -13.96
CA VAL A 50 3.56 -4.90 -14.44
C VAL A 50 4.58 -4.63 -13.33
N VAL A 51 4.34 -3.59 -12.53
CA VAL A 51 5.26 -3.14 -11.48
C VAL A 51 5.27 -4.09 -10.29
N LEU A 52 4.10 -4.60 -9.87
CA LEU A 52 3.98 -5.50 -8.73
C LEU A 52 4.16 -6.96 -9.15
N PRO A 53 4.93 -7.79 -8.41
CA PRO A 53 4.97 -9.23 -8.61
C PRO A 53 3.57 -9.87 -8.52
N GLU A 54 3.26 -10.85 -9.39
CA GLU A 54 1.94 -11.49 -9.45
C GLU A 54 1.51 -12.08 -8.09
N GLU A 55 2.44 -12.69 -7.36
CA GLU A 55 2.19 -13.22 -6.02
C GLU A 55 1.71 -12.12 -5.06
N LEU A 56 2.37 -10.97 -5.05
CA LEU A 56 2.01 -9.83 -4.21
C LEU A 56 0.66 -9.24 -4.62
N GLN A 57 0.36 -9.17 -5.92
CA GLN A 57 -0.97 -8.78 -6.40
C GLN A 57 -2.06 -9.71 -5.85
N GLY A 58 -1.83 -11.02 -5.89
CA GLY A 58 -2.74 -12.04 -5.36
C GLY A 58 -2.92 -11.91 -3.85
N GLN A 59 -1.85 -11.67 -3.11
CA GLN A 59 -1.86 -11.44 -1.67
C GLN A 59 -2.70 -10.20 -1.29
N LEU A 60 -2.49 -9.07 -1.96
CA LEU A 60 -3.23 -7.82 -1.72
C LEU A 60 -4.73 -7.98 -2.01
N LYS A 61 -5.07 -8.59 -3.15
CA LYS A 61 -6.46 -8.90 -3.49
C LYS A 61 -7.13 -9.81 -2.46
N ARG A 62 -6.41 -10.82 -1.94
CA ARG A 62 -6.92 -11.71 -0.88
C ARG A 62 -7.14 -11.01 0.46
N VAL A 63 -6.46 -9.89 0.72
CA VAL A 63 -6.72 -9.02 1.88
C VAL A 63 -7.93 -8.11 1.66
N GLY A 64 -8.44 -8.01 0.42
CA GLY A 64 -9.56 -7.14 0.05
C GLY A 64 -9.11 -5.76 -0.44
N VAL A 65 -7.83 -5.59 -0.79
CA VAL A 65 -7.32 -4.34 -1.35
C VAL A 65 -7.75 -4.20 -2.81
N GLU A 66 -8.27 -3.02 -3.17
CA GLU A 66 -8.56 -2.64 -4.55
C GLU A 66 -7.35 -1.92 -5.17
N LEU A 67 -6.56 -2.64 -5.97
CA LEU A 67 -5.28 -2.12 -6.51
C LEU A 67 -5.44 -0.90 -7.44
N ASP A 68 -6.61 -0.71 -8.04
CA ASP A 68 -6.95 0.47 -8.84
C ASP A 68 -7.32 1.70 -7.99
N HIS A 69 -7.53 1.51 -6.68
CA HIS A 69 -8.02 2.51 -5.74
C HIS A 69 -7.15 2.60 -4.48
N PRO A 70 -5.86 2.96 -4.61
CA PRO A 70 -5.02 3.29 -3.47
C PRO A 70 -5.63 4.42 -2.63
N THR A 71 -5.25 4.49 -1.36
CA THR A 71 -5.58 5.61 -0.48
C THR A 71 -4.77 6.85 -0.86
N ASP A 72 -3.50 6.67 -1.21
CA ASP A 72 -2.59 7.74 -1.58
C ASP A 72 -1.54 7.25 -2.60
N VAL A 73 -1.17 8.14 -3.53
CA VAL A 73 -0.14 7.91 -4.54
C VAL A 73 0.57 9.23 -4.85
N TYR A 74 1.89 9.25 -4.70
CA TYR A 74 2.69 10.40 -5.12
C TYR A 74 4.13 10.03 -5.45
N LYS A 75 4.76 10.81 -6.35
CA LYS A 75 6.19 10.74 -6.63
C LYS A 75 6.99 11.46 -5.56
N PHE A 76 8.09 10.86 -5.11
CA PHE A 76 9.03 11.50 -4.19
C PHE A 76 10.43 11.69 -4.78
N SER A 77 10.76 11.06 -5.90
CA SER A 77 12.03 11.23 -6.60
C SER A 77 11.91 10.71 -8.04
N ASP A 78 12.79 11.15 -8.93
CA ASP A 78 12.95 10.61 -10.29
C ASP A 78 14.41 10.67 -10.73
N ASN A 79 14.72 9.88 -11.75
CA ASN A 79 16.01 9.87 -12.43
C ASN A 79 15.82 9.52 -13.92
N GLU A 80 16.93 9.40 -14.65
CA GLU A 80 16.94 9.07 -16.08
C GLU A 80 16.25 7.75 -16.44
N ASN A 81 16.12 6.83 -15.49
CA ASN A 81 15.58 5.48 -15.70
C ASN A 81 14.10 5.35 -15.29
N GLY A 82 13.56 6.28 -14.51
CA GLY A 82 12.18 6.21 -14.06
C GLY A 82 11.87 7.08 -12.86
N SER A 83 10.71 6.83 -12.25
CA SER A 83 10.22 7.60 -11.11
C SER A 83 10.00 6.73 -9.89
N SER A 84 10.40 7.23 -8.73
CA SER A 84 10.17 6.61 -7.43
C SER A 84 8.89 7.16 -6.81
N ILE A 85 7.93 6.27 -6.58
CA ILE A 85 6.62 6.62 -6.04
C ILE A 85 6.33 5.90 -4.73
N ARG A 86 5.47 6.51 -3.93
CA ARG A 86 4.83 5.89 -2.77
C ARG A 86 3.40 5.53 -3.12
N VAL A 87 2.96 4.34 -2.73
CA VAL A 87 1.57 3.88 -2.88
C VAL A 87 1.08 3.34 -1.56
N VAL A 88 -0.06 3.80 -1.10
CA VAL A 88 -0.61 3.45 0.22
C VAL A 88 -1.96 2.79 0.06
N TYR A 89 -2.14 1.67 0.74
CA TYR A 89 -3.43 0.99 0.90
C TYR A 89 -3.74 0.77 2.37
N HIS A 90 -5.00 0.46 2.65
CA HIS A 90 -5.47 0.10 3.98
C HIS A 90 -6.28 -1.18 3.94
N SER A 91 -6.17 -1.95 5.01
CA SER A 91 -7.03 -3.09 5.32
C SER A 91 -7.57 -3.00 6.74
N VAL A 92 -8.67 -3.67 7.02
CA VAL A 92 -9.21 -3.78 8.37
C VAL A 92 -8.82 -5.12 8.96
N GLY A 93 -8.26 -5.15 10.15
CA GLY A 93 -7.77 -6.39 10.72
C GLY A 93 -6.80 -6.24 11.88
N LYS A 94 -5.82 -7.14 11.92
CA LYS A 94 -4.70 -7.14 12.86
C LYS A 94 -3.46 -7.76 12.20
N ILE A 95 -2.30 -7.17 12.48
CA ILE A 95 -1.00 -7.78 12.16
C ILE A 95 -0.72 -8.89 13.17
N LEU A 96 -0.56 -10.12 12.69
CA LEU A 96 -0.25 -11.27 13.55
C LEU A 96 1.26 -11.48 13.69
N GLU A 97 2.00 -11.25 12.62
CA GLU A 97 3.43 -11.52 12.49
C GLU A 97 4.01 -10.67 11.36
N GLY A 98 5.30 -10.34 11.46
CA GLY A 98 6.07 -9.69 10.40
C GLY A 98 7.31 -8.97 10.94
N PRO A 99 8.14 -8.41 10.04
CA PRO A 99 9.29 -7.59 10.42
C PRO A 99 8.89 -6.41 11.31
N ASN A 100 9.81 -5.98 12.17
CA ASN A 100 9.65 -4.74 12.94
C ASN A 100 9.65 -3.54 11.99
N HIS A 101 8.58 -2.76 12.03
CA HIS A 101 8.39 -1.58 11.18
C HIS A 101 9.05 -0.32 11.74
N TRP A 102 9.46 -0.29 13.01
CA TRP A 102 10.21 0.85 13.59
C TRP A 102 11.58 0.42 14.09
N LYS A 103 12.61 1.21 13.75
CA LYS A 103 13.92 1.15 14.38
C LYS A 103 14.18 2.45 15.13
N ARG A 104 14.56 2.32 16.41
CA ARG A 104 15.07 3.44 17.19
C ARG A 104 16.51 3.70 16.76
N THR A 105 16.82 4.94 16.36
CA THR A 105 18.20 5.35 16.08
C THR A 105 18.88 5.89 17.33
N ASP A 106 20.21 5.76 17.40
CA ASP A 106 21.03 6.20 18.53
C ASP A 106 20.96 7.72 18.79
N MET A 107 20.45 8.51 17.84
CA MET A 107 20.10 9.93 18.00
C MET A 107 18.77 10.14 18.74
N GLY A 108 18.62 9.50 19.90
CA GLY A 108 17.73 9.93 21.00
C GLY A 108 16.23 9.64 20.89
N ALA A 109 15.57 9.89 19.75
CA ALA A 109 14.10 9.79 19.68
C ALA A 109 13.49 9.59 18.27
N ILE A 110 14.30 9.57 17.21
CA ILE A 110 13.77 9.41 15.85
C ILE A 110 13.44 7.93 15.62
N GLN A 111 12.16 7.64 15.39
CA GLN A 111 11.70 6.35 14.90
C GLN A 111 11.78 6.37 13.38
N MET A 112 12.61 5.51 12.79
CA MET A 112 12.67 5.34 11.34
C MET A 112 11.78 4.18 10.92
N LEU A 113 10.92 4.43 9.94
CA LEU A 113 10.06 3.41 9.35
C LEU A 113 10.92 2.48 8.49
N MET A 114 10.92 1.20 8.82
CA MET A 114 11.74 0.18 8.20
C MET A 114 10.95 -0.54 7.11
N TYR A 115 11.34 -0.32 5.85
CA TYR A 115 10.78 -1.03 4.70
C TYR A 115 11.53 -2.34 4.50
N SER A 116 10.79 -3.42 4.20
CA SER A 116 11.38 -4.67 3.72
C SER A 116 11.48 -4.63 2.19
N THR A 117 12.68 -4.84 1.65
CA THR A 117 12.91 -4.89 0.21
C THR A 117 12.41 -6.22 -0.36
N ILE A 118 11.52 -6.14 -1.34
CA ILE A 118 10.97 -7.30 -2.06
C ILE A 118 11.78 -7.57 -3.34
N ARG A 119 12.20 -6.50 -4.02
CA ARG A 119 12.98 -6.57 -5.27
C ARG A 119 13.90 -5.37 -5.37
N GLU A 120 15.18 -5.58 -5.68
CA GLU A 120 16.17 -4.51 -5.82
C GLU A 120 16.04 -3.75 -7.14
N ASN A 121 15.72 -4.44 -8.25
CA ASN A 121 15.61 -3.83 -9.57
C ASN A 121 14.47 -4.43 -10.42
N PRO A 122 13.51 -3.62 -10.91
CA PRO A 122 13.23 -2.25 -10.46
C PRO A 122 12.79 -2.25 -9.00
N TYR A 123 13.24 -1.24 -8.24
CA TYR A 123 13.10 -1.20 -6.79
C TYR A 123 11.65 -1.37 -6.32
N LEU A 124 11.42 -2.21 -5.32
CA LEU A 124 10.15 -2.40 -4.63
C LEU A 124 10.43 -2.79 -3.19
N SER A 125 9.89 -2.02 -2.27
CA SER A 125 9.86 -2.33 -0.84
C SER A 125 8.49 -2.02 -0.25
N LEU A 126 8.14 -2.70 0.84
CA LEU A 126 6.90 -2.44 1.55
C LEU A 126 7.09 -2.47 3.06
N VAL A 127 6.17 -1.82 3.77
CA VAL A 127 6.02 -1.95 5.22
C VAL A 127 4.54 -2.04 5.57
N VAL A 128 4.22 -2.83 6.59
CA VAL A 128 2.86 -2.95 7.11
C VAL A 128 2.84 -2.58 8.58
N PHE A 129 1.95 -1.67 8.98
CA PHE A 129 1.87 -1.19 10.36
C PHE A 129 0.46 -0.67 10.72
N PRO A 130 0.12 -0.56 12.02
CA PRO A 130 -1.17 0.00 12.44
C PRO A 130 -1.30 1.48 12.05
N GLN A 131 -2.44 1.86 11.48
CA GLN A 131 -2.73 3.24 11.04
C GLN A 131 -2.64 4.25 12.18
N SER A 132 -2.91 3.84 13.42
CA SER A 132 -2.78 4.66 14.63
C SER A 132 -1.35 5.15 14.90
N GLN A 133 -0.36 4.63 14.18
CA GLN A 133 1.04 5.07 14.23
C GLN A 133 1.42 5.95 13.04
N SER A 134 0.45 6.35 12.21
CA SER A 134 0.61 7.33 11.14
C SER A 134 -0.06 8.65 11.51
N LEU A 135 0.23 9.72 10.77
CA LEU A 135 -0.42 11.02 10.93
C LEU A 135 -1.68 11.18 10.05
N ASP A 136 -2.01 10.17 9.24
CA ASP A 136 -3.11 10.27 8.28
C ASP A 136 -4.46 10.01 8.96
N GLU A 137 -5.44 10.89 8.72
CA GLU A 137 -6.77 10.82 9.33
C GLU A 137 -7.76 9.93 8.56
N ALA A 138 -7.41 9.54 7.32
CA ALA A 138 -8.25 8.75 6.43
C ALA A 138 -7.50 7.50 5.90
N PRO A 139 -8.20 6.40 5.56
CA PRO A 139 -9.65 6.22 5.65
C PRO A 139 -10.14 6.05 7.09
N VAL A 140 -11.43 6.28 7.32
CA VAL A 140 -12.08 6.13 8.62
C VAL A 140 -12.88 4.84 8.68
N LEU A 141 -12.64 4.05 9.73
CA LEU A 141 -13.40 2.85 10.03
C LEU A 141 -14.70 3.20 10.75
N LYS A 142 -15.85 2.88 10.14
CA LYS A 142 -17.17 3.14 10.74
C LYS A 142 -17.49 2.25 11.94
N ASN A 143 -16.99 1.02 11.92
CA ASN A 143 -17.24 0.02 12.96
C ASN A 143 -15.91 -0.44 13.60
N PRO A 144 -15.50 0.14 14.75
CA PRO A 144 -14.28 -0.25 15.45
C PRO A 144 -14.24 -1.73 15.89
N SER A 145 -15.40 -2.39 16.04
CA SER A 145 -15.45 -3.82 16.40
C SER A 145 -14.92 -4.73 15.28
N ALA A 146 -14.86 -4.23 14.05
CA ALA A 146 -14.37 -4.97 12.89
C ALA A 146 -12.84 -5.19 12.93
N GLY A 147 -12.10 -4.43 13.72
CA GLY A 147 -10.64 -4.52 13.87
C GLY A 147 -9.97 -3.16 13.86
N GLU A 148 -8.69 -3.15 13.56
CA GLU A 148 -7.88 -1.94 13.42
C GLU A 148 -7.64 -1.65 11.94
N LEU A 149 -7.41 -0.39 11.61
CA LEU A 149 -6.88 -0.02 10.31
C LEU A 149 -5.39 -0.40 10.26
N VAL A 150 -5.03 -1.18 9.26
CA VAL A 150 -3.66 -1.60 8.97
C VAL A 150 -3.25 -0.97 7.65
N ARG A 151 -2.20 -0.17 7.70
CA ARG A 151 -1.61 0.48 6.53
C ARG A 151 -0.61 -0.45 5.86
N ILE A 152 -0.71 -0.52 4.54
CA ILE A 152 0.22 -1.22 3.66
C ILE A 152 0.86 -0.15 2.77
N ASP A 153 2.15 0.08 2.97
CA ASP A 153 2.87 1.22 2.39
C ASP A 153 3.99 0.73 1.48
N PHE A 154 3.93 1.11 0.21
CA PHE A 154 4.90 0.74 -0.81
C PHE A 154 5.82 1.90 -1.15
N ARG A 155 7.10 1.60 -1.35
CA ARG A 155 8.03 2.45 -2.09
C ARG A 155 8.56 1.67 -3.27
N LEU A 156 8.40 2.21 -4.47
CA LEU A 156 8.77 1.49 -5.68
C LEU A 156 9.21 2.43 -6.79
N ALA A 157 9.97 1.89 -7.73
CA ALA A 157 10.32 2.56 -8.98
C ALA A 157 9.37 2.10 -10.10
N ILE A 158 8.86 3.06 -10.86
CA ILE A 158 8.21 2.82 -12.16
C ILE A 158 9.22 3.22 -13.25
N PRO A 159 9.76 2.24 -13.99
CA PRO A 159 10.66 2.53 -15.10
C PRO A 159 10.00 3.30 -16.24
N ASN A 160 10.77 4.12 -16.96
CA ASN A 160 10.27 4.94 -18.06
C ASN A 160 9.65 4.09 -19.20
N GLU A 161 10.22 2.93 -19.49
CA GLU A 161 9.69 1.99 -20.48
C GLU A 161 8.34 1.39 -20.08
N VAL A 162 8.10 1.21 -18.78
CA VAL A 162 6.81 0.75 -18.27
C VAL A 162 5.75 1.82 -18.48
N ILE A 163 6.07 3.09 -18.18
CA ILE A 163 5.17 4.22 -18.45
C ILE A 163 4.86 4.31 -19.95
N LYS A 164 5.89 4.36 -20.80
CA LYS A 164 5.73 4.47 -22.26
C LYS A 164 4.91 3.34 -22.88
N SER A 165 5.01 2.14 -22.34
CA SER A 165 4.34 0.95 -22.91
C SER A 165 2.91 0.75 -22.41
N ASN A 166 2.55 1.31 -21.25
CA ASN A 166 1.27 1.00 -20.59
C ASN A 166 0.36 2.22 -20.41
N VAL A 167 0.93 3.43 -20.37
CA VAL A 167 0.18 4.66 -20.18
C VAL A 167 -0.20 5.23 -21.54
N PRO A 168 -1.50 5.40 -21.84
CA PRO A 168 -1.93 6.00 -23.09
C PRO A 168 -1.32 7.39 -23.25
N SER A 169 -0.76 7.69 -24.43
CA SER A 169 -0.34 9.05 -24.75
C SER A 169 -1.57 9.95 -24.80
N LEU A 170 -1.55 11.06 -24.06
CA LEU A 170 -2.56 12.10 -24.18
C LEU A 170 -2.35 12.75 -25.56
N THR A 171 -3.14 12.31 -26.55
CA THR A 171 -3.27 12.96 -27.86
C THR A 171 -4.11 14.22 -27.76
#